data_AF-A0A377K6H0-F1
#
_entry.id   AF-A0A377K6H0-F1
#
_cell.length_a   1.000
_cell.length_b   1.000
_cell.length_c   1.000
_cell.angle_alpha   90.00
_cell.angle_beta   90.00
_cell.angle_gamma   90.00
#
_symmetry.space_group_name_H-M   'P 1'
#
loop_
_entity.id
_entity.type
_entity.pdbx_description
1 polymer ?
#
loop_
_entity_poly.entity_id
_entity_poly.type
_entity_poly.pdbx_seq_one_letter_code
_entity_poly.pdbx_strand_id
1 'polypeptide(L)'
;MKPQVYHVDAFTSQPFRGNSAGVVFPADNLSEAQMQLIARELGHSETAFLLHSDDSDVRIRYFTPTVEVPICGHATVAAHYVRAKVLGLGNCTVWANIAGRKTSCDYRKAK
;
A
#
# COMPACT_ATOMS: atom_id res chain seq x y z
N MET A 1 -15.10 -1.38 10.68
CA MET A 1 -15.30 -0.88 9.29
C MET A 1 -15.19 -2.08 8.34
N LYS A 2 -15.97 -2.12 7.25
CA LYS A 2 -15.86 -3.21 6.26
C LYS A 2 -14.59 -3.02 5.40
N PRO A 3 -13.82 -4.08 5.09
CA PRO A 3 -12.67 -3.98 4.19
C PRO A 3 -13.07 -3.48 2.80
N GLN A 4 -12.26 -2.58 2.23
CA GLN A 4 -12.39 -2.07 0.87
C GLN A 4 -11.13 -2.40 0.07
N VAL A 5 -11.29 -2.53 -1.25
CA VAL A 5 -10.21 -2.72 -2.20
C VAL A 5 -10.16 -1.54 -3.17
N TYR A 6 -8.95 -1.09 -3.50
CA TYR A 6 -8.68 -0.07 -4.50
C TYR A 6 -7.68 -0.59 -5.52
N HIS A 7 -7.94 -0.31 -6.79
CA HIS A 7 -6.99 -0.47 -7.89
C HIS A 7 -6.36 0.91 -8.15
N VAL A 8 -5.03 1.00 -8.08
CA VAL A 8 -4.33 2.27 -8.28
C VAL A 8 -3.17 2.10 -9.25
N ASP A 9 -3.13 2.96 -10.26
CA ASP A 9 -1.99 3.15 -11.14
C ASP A 9 -0.98 4.11 -10.46
N ALA A 10 0.12 3.56 -9.93
CA ALA A 10 1.17 4.35 -9.30
C ALA A 10 2.13 4.97 -10.32
N PHE A 11 2.77 6.08 -9.94
CA PHE A 11 3.70 6.86 -10.78
C PHE A 11 3.09 7.47 -12.05
N THR A 12 1.77 7.65 -12.05
CA THR A 12 1.06 8.30 -13.15
C THR A 12 -0.17 9.04 -12.61
N SER A 13 -0.64 10.00 -13.40
CA SER A 13 -1.97 10.62 -13.27
C SER A 13 -2.91 10.24 -14.42
N GLN A 14 -2.41 9.50 -15.41
CA GLN A 14 -3.19 8.98 -16.55
C GLN A 14 -3.63 7.54 -16.25
N PRO A 15 -4.94 7.21 -16.39
CA PRO A 15 -5.43 5.85 -16.25
C PRO A 15 -4.76 4.86 -17.22
N PHE A 16 -4.59 3.61 -16.79
CA PHE A 16 -4.01 2.52 -17.58
C PHE A 16 -2.54 2.77 -17.99
N ARG A 17 -1.80 3.51 -17.16
CA ARG A 17 -0.37 3.79 -17.30
C ARG A 17 0.32 3.58 -15.96
N GLY A 18 1.64 3.73 -15.91
CA GLY A 18 2.40 3.54 -14.67
C GLY A 18 2.42 2.08 -14.23
N ASN A 19 2.40 1.84 -12.92
CA ASN A 19 2.46 0.49 -12.35
C ASN A 19 1.27 0.24 -11.42
N SER A 20 0.42 -0.73 -11.79
CA SER A 20 -0.81 -1.03 -11.05
C SER A 20 -0.50 -1.71 -9.72
N ALA A 21 -1.15 -1.30 -8.64
CA ALA A 21 -1.14 -1.97 -7.36
C ALA A 21 -2.55 -2.08 -6.77
N GLY A 22 -2.78 -3.20 -6.08
CA GLY A 22 -3.93 -3.36 -5.21
C GLY A 22 -3.69 -2.68 -3.85
N VAL A 23 -4.71 -2.06 -3.27
CA VAL A 23 -4.66 -1.54 -1.90
C VAL A 23 -5.88 -2.00 -1.13
N VAL A 24 -5.68 -2.64 0.02
CA VAL A 24 -6.75 -3.16 0.88
C VAL A 24 -6.70 -2.49 2.24
N PHE A 25 -7.83 -1.92 2.67
CA PHE A 25 -7.97 -1.22 3.95
C PHE A 25 -9.41 -1.26 4.50
N PRO A 26 -9.61 -1.45 5.82
CA PRO A 26 -8.63 -1.92 6.81
C PRO A 26 -8.36 -3.43 6.70
N ALA A 27 -7.13 -3.84 7.01
CA ALA A 27 -6.68 -5.23 6.91
C ALA A 27 -6.42 -5.92 8.27
N ASP A 28 -6.68 -5.24 9.39
CA ASP A 28 -6.33 -5.70 10.75
C ASP A 28 -6.88 -7.08 11.13
N ASN A 29 -8.07 -7.40 10.61
CA ASN A 29 -8.77 -8.65 10.90
C ASN A 29 -8.56 -9.72 9.82
N LEU A 30 -7.63 -9.51 8.88
CA LEU A 30 -7.27 -10.50 7.88
C LEU A 30 -6.10 -11.33 8.37
N SER A 31 -6.19 -12.65 8.25
CA SER A 31 -5.04 -13.53 8.43
C SER A 31 -4.07 -13.37 7.26
N GLU A 32 -2.81 -13.76 7.46
CA GLU A 32 -1.81 -13.79 6.39
C GLU A 32 -2.27 -14.63 5.17
N ALA A 33 -2.86 -15.80 5.42
CA ALA A 33 -3.41 -16.64 4.35
C ALA A 33 -4.53 -15.94 3.58
N GLN A 34 -5.39 -15.17 4.25
CA GLN A 34 -6.41 -14.36 3.58
C GLN A 34 -5.79 -13.23 2.75
N MET A 35 -4.79 -12.52 3.28
CA MET A 35 -4.08 -11.48 2.52
C MET A 35 -3.43 -12.07 1.27
N GLN A 36 -2.77 -13.22 1.38
CA GLN A 36 -2.16 -13.93 0.24
C GLN A 36 -3.20 -14.35 -0.80
N LEU A 37 -4.35 -14.89 -0.37
CA LEU A 37 -5.44 -15.27 -1.27
C LEU A 37 -6.04 -14.06 -1.99
N ILE A 38 -6.21 -12.94 -1.29
CA ILE A 38 -6.69 -11.69 -1.89
C ILE A 38 -5.68 -11.16 -2.91
N ALA A 39 -4.39 -11.12 -2.58
CA ALA A 39 -3.35 -10.70 -3.51
C ALA A 39 -3.31 -11.57 -4.78
N ARG A 40 -3.49 -12.89 -4.61
CA ARG A 40 -3.63 -13.83 -5.73
C ARG A 40 -4.84 -13.54 -6.59
N GLU A 41 -5.98 -13.24 -5.98
CA GLU A 41 -7.24 -12.93 -6.67
C GLU A 41 -7.14 -11.63 -7.48
N LEU A 42 -6.48 -10.60 -6.93
CA LEU A 42 -6.35 -9.30 -7.60
C LEU A 42 -5.32 -9.32 -8.74
N GLY A 43 -4.31 -10.19 -8.67
CA GLY A 43 -3.38 -10.43 -9.77
C GLY A 43 -2.42 -9.28 -10.13
N HIS A 44 -2.33 -8.24 -9.29
CA HIS A 44 -1.33 -7.19 -9.44
C HIS A 44 0.08 -7.71 -9.11
N SER A 45 1.11 -7.01 -9.57
CA SER A 45 2.51 -7.27 -9.18
C SER A 45 2.63 -7.32 -7.65
N GLU A 46 2.06 -6.32 -6.96
CA GLU A 46 1.89 -6.33 -5.52
C GLU A 46 0.56 -5.72 -5.07
N THR A 47 0.06 -6.22 -3.95
CA THR A 47 -1.08 -5.67 -3.20
C THR A 47 -0.60 -5.22 -1.82
N ALA A 48 -0.91 -3.99 -1.44
CA ALA A 48 -0.61 -3.41 -0.14
C ALA A 48 -1.80 -3.55 0.82
N PHE A 49 -1.55 -4.05 2.03
CA PHE A 49 -2.54 -4.21 3.10
C PHE A 49 -2.22 -3.26 4.23
N LEU A 50 -3.13 -2.33 4.52
CA LEU A 50 -2.96 -1.31 5.56
C LEU A 50 -3.51 -1.81 6.89
N LEU A 51 -2.64 -1.77 7.90
CA LEU A 51 -2.85 -2.25 9.26
C LEU A 51 -2.58 -1.11 10.24
N HIS A 52 -3.19 -1.20 11.41
CA HIS A 52 -2.84 -0.42 12.59
C HIS A 52 -1.41 -0.73 13.06
N SER A 53 -0.75 0.27 13.64
CA SER A 53 0.53 0.14 14.33
C SER A 53 0.51 1.00 15.58
N ASP A 54 1.11 0.51 16.67
CA ASP A 54 1.19 1.26 17.94
C ASP A 54 2.38 2.24 17.96
N ASP A 55 3.35 2.05 17.08
CA ASP A 55 4.65 2.73 17.03
C ASP A 55 4.88 3.55 15.75
N SER A 56 3.92 3.55 14.83
CA SER A 56 3.96 4.28 13.56
C SER A 56 2.56 4.64 13.06
N ASP A 57 2.47 5.58 12.12
CA ASP A 57 1.17 6.07 11.61
C ASP A 57 0.33 5.02 10.86
N VAL A 58 0.99 3.98 10.33
CA VAL A 58 0.40 2.86 9.61
C VAL A 58 1.44 1.76 9.42
N ARG A 59 1.02 0.50 9.58
CA ARG A 59 1.81 -0.66 9.18
C ARG A 59 1.30 -1.15 7.83
N ILE A 60 2.20 -1.47 6.91
CA ILE A 60 1.83 -1.98 5.57
C ILE A 60 2.53 -3.32 5.35
N ARG A 61 1.76 -4.33 4.93
CA ARG A 61 2.29 -5.59 4.40
C ARG A 61 2.08 -5.64 2.89
N TYR A 62 3.01 -6.25 2.18
CA TYR A 62 2.99 -6.30 0.71
C TYR A 62 3.01 -7.74 0.26
N PHE A 63 2.07 -8.09 -0.62
CA PHE A 63 1.98 -9.44 -1.16
C PHE A 63 1.99 -9.39 -2.67
N THR A 64 2.85 -10.20 -3.29
CA THR A 64 2.66 -10.63 -4.67
C THR A 64 1.56 -11.69 -4.72
N PRO A 65 1.12 -12.15 -5.91
CA PRO A 65 0.14 -13.23 -6.02
C PRO A 65 0.56 -14.55 -5.36
N THR A 66 1.85 -14.73 -5.07
CA THR A 66 2.40 -16.00 -4.58
C THR A 66 3.13 -15.93 -3.24
N VAL A 67 3.64 -14.75 -2.85
CA VAL A 67 4.45 -14.61 -1.63
C VAL A 67 4.40 -13.18 -1.06
N GLU A 68 4.59 -13.06 0.26
CA GLU A 68 4.86 -11.78 0.92
C GLU A 68 6.24 -11.23 0.56
N VAL A 69 6.33 -9.92 0.37
CA VAL A 69 7.58 -9.19 0.11
C VAL A 69 7.79 -8.09 1.15
N PRO A 70 9.06 -7.79 1.52
CA PRO A 70 9.35 -6.88 2.62
C PRO A 70 8.95 -5.43 2.33
N ILE A 71 9.11 -4.97 1.09
CA ILE A 71 8.66 -3.65 0.64
C ILE A 71 8.51 -3.62 -0.88
N CYS A 72 7.55 -2.83 -1.37
CA CYS A 72 7.46 -2.48 -2.78
C CYS A 72 7.18 -0.97 -2.95
N GLY A 73 8.01 -0.29 -3.76
CA GLY A 73 7.96 1.17 -3.92
C GLY A 73 6.64 1.69 -4.51
N HIS A 74 6.16 1.11 -5.62
CA HIS A 74 4.94 1.57 -6.27
C HIS A 74 3.68 1.24 -5.44
N ALA A 75 3.66 0.08 -4.78
CA ALA A 75 2.60 -0.28 -3.84
C ALA A 75 2.57 0.64 -2.61
N THR A 76 3.73 1.11 -2.12
CA THR A 76 3.82 2.11 -1.05
C THR A 76 3.21 3.46 -1.48
N VAL A 77 3.50 3.91 -2.71
CA VAL A 77 2.89 5.12 -3.29
C VAL A 77 1.38 4.98 -3.39
N ALA A 78 0.91 3.86 -3.95
CA ALA A 78 -0.52 3.58 -4.07
C ALA A 78 -1.22 3.56 -2.70
N ALA A 79 -0.63 2.88 -1.71
CA ALA A 79 -1.16 2.78 -0.35
C ALA A 79 -1.31 4.16 0.31
N HIS A 80 -0.27 5.00 0.26
CA HIS A 80 -0.34 6.33 0.85
C HIS A 80 -1.23 7.30 0.08
N TYR A 81 -1.33 7.15 -1.25
CA TYR A 81 -2.30 7.91 -2.05
C TYR A 81 -3.74 7.61 -1.59
N VAL A 82 -4.10 6.34 -1.47
CA VAL A 82 -5.43 5.91 -0.98
C VAL A 82 -5.64 6.39 0.45
N ARG A 83 -4.67 6.18 1.36
CA ARG A 83 -4.76 6.62 2.76
C ARG A 83 -4.98 8.13 2.86
N ALA A 84 -4.22 8.93 2.11
CA ALA A 84 -4.36 10.38 2.12
C ALA A 84 -5.73 10.83 1.59
N LYS A 85 -6.23 10.19 0.51
CA LYS A 85 -7.55 10.49 -0.05
C LYS A 85 -8.69 10.12 0.90
N VAL A 86 -8.65 8.93 1.49
CA VAL A 86 -9.70 8.42 2.39
C VAL A 86 -9.76 9.22 3.69
N LEU A 87 -8.59 9.57 4.25
CA LEU A 87 -8.51 10.29 5.53
C LEU A 87 -8.49 11.82 5.37
N GLY A 88 -8.53 12.35 4.14
CA GLY A 88 -8.45 13.79 3.89
C GLY A 88 -7.13 14.42 4.34
N LEU A 89 -6.04 13.65 4.32
CA LEU A 89 -4.72 14.17 4.67
C LEU A 89 -4.23 15.06 3.52
N GLY A 90 -3.87 16.30 3.83
CA GLY A 90 -3.31 17.23 2.86
C GLY A 90 -1.94 16.79 2.35
N ASN A 91 -1.03 17.74 2.13
CA ASN A 91 0.32 17.40 1.70
C ASN A 91 1.07 16.68 2.84
N CYS A 92 1.43 15.42 2.60
CA CYS A 92 2.13 14.58 3.56
C CYS A 92 3.54 14.24 3.05
N THR A 93 4.45 13.98 3.99
CA THR A 93 5.75 13.36 3.73
C THR A 93 5.75 11.99 4.39
N VAL A 94 6.20 10.96 3.66
CA VAL A 94 6.22 9.59 4.15
C VAL A 94 7.64 9.22 4.57
N TRP A 95 7.73 8.68 5.78
CA TRP A 95 8.96 8.10 6.32
C TRP A 95 8.73 6.60 6.49
N ALA A 96 9.50 5.78 5.78
CA ALA A 96 9.39 4.33 5.86
C ALA A 96 10.52 3.79 6.75
N ASN A 97 10.16 3.01 7.77
CA ASN A 97 11.12 2.21 8.51
C ASN A 97 11.20 0.83 7.86
N ILE A 98 12.32 0.56 7.20
CA ILE A 98 12.56 -0.69 6.48
C ILE A 98 13.63 -1.46 7.26
N ALA A 99 13.22 -2.55 7.91
CA ALA A 99 14.12 -3.41 8.69
C ALA A 99 15.02 -2.63 9.68
N GLY A 100 14.46 -1.63 10.37
CA GLY A 100 15.18 -0.81 11.35
C GLY A 100 15.95 0.38 10.77
N ARG A 101 15.95 0.59 9.44
CA ARG A 101 16.52 1.78 8.81
C ARG A 101 15.41 2.76 8.45
N LYS A 102 15.52 4.00 8.96
CA LYS A 102 14.64 5.11 8.54
C LYS A 102 15.07 5.58 7.15
N THR A 103 14.20 5.38 6.18
CA THR A 103 14.37 5.89 4.81
C THR A 103 13.26 6.88 4.50
N SER A 104 13.61 8.05 3.98
CA SER A 104 12.64 9.04 3.50
C SER A 104 12.55 8.98 1.99
N CYS A 105 11.34 8.89 1.47
CA CYS A 105 11.07 9.12 0.06
C CYS A 105 10.05 10.26 -0.04
N ASP A 106 10.45 11.38 -0.66
CA ASP A 106 9.53 12.48 -0.91
C ASP A 106 8.66 12.15 -2.13
N TYR A 107 7.50 11.54 -1.86
CA TYR A 107 6.56 11.11 -2.90
C TYR A 107 5.83 12.28 -3.60
N ARG A 108 6.13 13.54 -3.28
CA ARG A 108 5.59 14.71 -4.00
C ARG A 108 5.96 14.74 -5.48
N LYS A 109 7.01 14.02 -5.89
CA LYS A 109 7.48 13.92 -7.29
C LYS A 109 7.05 12.64 -8.01
N ALA A 110 6.27 11.77 -7.36
CA ALA A 110 5.83 10.49 -7.91
C ALA A 110 4.47 10.57 -8.63
N LYS A 111 4.03 11.78 -9.00
CA LYS A 111 2.81 12.05 -9.77
C LYS A 111 3.15 12.64 -11.13
#